data_AF-A0A947IJ60-F1
#
_entry.id   AF-A0A947IJ60-F1
#
_cell.length_a   1.000
_cell.length_b   1.000
_cell.length_c   1.000
_cell.angle_alpha   90.00
_cell.angle_beta   90.00
_cell.angle_gamma   90.00
#
_symmetry.space_group_name_H-M   'P 1'
#
loop_
_entity.id
_entity.type
_entity.pdbx_description
1 polymer ?
#
loop_
_entity_poly.entity_id
_entity_poly.type
_entity_poly.pdbx_seq_one_letter_code
_entity_poly.pdbx_strand_id
1 'polypeptide(L)' 'MIVTTTPAVEGRKIADYLGIVTGEAIMGANIFRDLFASVRDIVGGRSAAWEKEIQRAREV' A
#
# COMPACT_ATOMS: atom_id res chain seq x y z
N MET A 1 -6.66 15.39 0.34
CA MET A 1 -7.16 14.84 -0.93
C MET A 1 -8.20 13.77 -0.61
N ILE A 2 -9.38 13.78 -1.23
CA ILE A 2 -10.37 12.71 -1.03
C ILE A 2 -9.95 11.54 -1.93
N VAL A 3 -9.71 10.38 -1.33
CA VAL A 3 -9.42 9.12 -2.04
C VAL A 3 -10.49 8.14 -1.61
N THR A 4 -11.16 7.52 -2.58
CA THR A 4 -12.23 6.57 -2.30
C THR A 4 -12.20 5.44 -3.33
N THR A 5 -12.65 4.26 -2.91
CA THR A 5 -12.92 3.11 -3.79
C THR A 5 -14.35 3.11 -4.32
N THR A 6 -15.18 4.07 -3.88
CA THR A 6 -16.56 4.26 -4.35
C THR A 6 -16.62 5.09 -5.64
N PRO A 7 -17.65 4.91 -6.48
CA PRO A 7 -17.79 5.69 -7.72
C PRO A 7 -18.20 7.16 -7.50
N ALA A 8 -18.65 7.52 -6.29
CA ALA A 8 -19.11 8.87 -5.95
C ALA A 8 -18.83 9.21 -4.48
N VAL A 9 -18.89 10.52 -4.17
CA VAL A 9 -18.77 11.07 -2.81
C VAL A 9 -20.12 11.66 -2.40
N GLU A 10 -20.70 11.16 -1.31
CA GLU A 10 -21.99 11.65 -0.81
C GLU A 10 -21.97 13.15 -0.52
N GLY A 11 -23.05 13.86 -0.87
CA GLY A 11 -23.17 15.30 -0.68
C GLY A 11 -22.28 16.16 -1.59
N ARG A 12 -21.54 15.57 -2.52
CA ARG A 12 -20.71 16.29 -3.51
C ARG A 12 -21.04 15.88 -4.94
N LYS A 13 -21.10 16.86 -5.84
CA LYS A 13 -21.20 16.62 -7.29
C LYS A 13 -19.80 16.65 -7.92
N ILE A 14 -19.52 15.70 -8.80
CA ILE A 14 -18.32 15.70 -9.64
C ILE A 14 -18.51 16.80 -10.71
N ALA A 15 -17.61 17.77 -10.74
CA ALA A 15 -17.67 18.87 -11.71
C ALA A 15 -17.09 18.45 -13.07
N ASP A 16 -15.96 17.73 -13.04
CA ASP A 16 -15.23 17.29 -14.23
C ASP A 16 -14.60 15.91 -14.02
N TYR A 17 -14.52 15.13 -15.09
CA TYR A 17 -13.82 13.84 -15.12
C TYR A 17 -12.48 14.02 -15.87
N LEU A 18 -11.37 13.92 -15.14
CA LEU A 18 -10.02 14.19 -15.68
C LEU A 18 -9.34 12.96 -16.30
N GLY A 19 -10.08 11.86 -16.48
CA GLY A 19 -9.54 10.58 -16.93
C GLY A 19 -9.07 9.69 -15.76
N ILE A 20 -8.60 8.49 -16.11
CA ILE A 20 -8.15 7.47 -15.17
C ILE A 20 -6.68 7.72 -14.84
N VAL A 21 -6.32 7.60 -13.56
CA VAL A 21 -4.93 7.64 -13.08
C VAL A 21 -4.54 6.26 -12.54
N THR A 22 -3.28 5.88 -12.77
CA THR A 22 -2.69 4.63 -12.27
C THR A 22 -1.37 4.92 -11.57
N GLY A 23 -1.03 4.11 -10.56
CA GLY A 23 0.25 4.17 -9.86
C GLY A 23 0.75 2.75 -9.60
N GLU A 24 2.03 2.53 -9.83
CA GLU A 24 2.70 1.25 -9.61
C GLU A 24 3.93 1.45 -8.74
N ALA A 25 4.09 0.62 -7.72
CA ALA A 25 5.28 0.59 -6.86
C ALA A 25 5.94 -0.79 -6.97
N ILE A 26 7.23 -0.82 -7.32
CA ILE A 26 8.01 -2.05 -7.43
C ILE A 26 8.90 -2.18 -6.19
N MET A 27 8.68 -3.24 -5.42
CA MET A 27 9.49 -3.54 -4.23
C MET A 27 10.73 -4.36 -4.63
N GLY A 28 11.93 -3.88 -4.31
CA GLY A 28 13.19 -4.52 -4.71
C GLY A 28 13.53 -5.79 -3.92
N ALA A 29 14.23 -6.74 -4.56
CA ALA A 29 14.57 -8.05 -3.98
C ALA A 29 15.43 -8.01 -2.70
N ASN A 30 16.20 -6.93 -2.46
CA ASN A 30 16.96 -6.77 -1.22
C ASN A 30 16.05 -6.55 0.00
N ILE A 31 14.90 -5.88 -0.17
CA ILE A 31 13.90 -5.69 0.89
C ILE A 31 13.31 -7.04 1.31
N PHE A 32 13.05 -7.91 0.32
CA PHE A 32 12.58 -9.27 0.57
C PHE A 32 13.62 -10.09 1.36
N ARG A 33 14.90 -10.05 0.97
CA ARG A 33 15.96 -10.76 1.72
C ARG A 33 16.06 -10.32 3.18
N ASP A 34 16.03 -9.01 3.43
CA ASP A 34 16.15 -8.46 4.78
C ASP A 34 14.92 -8.81 5.64
N LEU A 35 13.75 -8.90 5.02
CA LEU A 35 12.52 -9.35 5.65
C LEU A 35 12.56 -10.83 6.03
N PHE A 36 13.01 -11.72 5.13
CA PHE A 36 13.18 -13.15 5.44
C PHE A 36 14.28 -13.42 6.48
N ALA A 37 15.34 -12.60 6.51
CA ALA A 37 16.35 -12.67 7.56
C ALA A 37 15.77 -12.28 8.94
N SER A 38 14.95 -11.20 9.01
CA SER A 38 14.33 -10.74 10.26
C SER A 38 13.22 -11.64 10.81
N VAL A 39 12.50 -12.37 9.93
CA VAL A 39 11.40 -13.26 10.31
C VAL A 39 11.91 -14.58 10.90
N ARG A 40 13.14 -15.00 10.56
CA ARG A 40 13.75 -16.23 11.06
C ARG A 40 13.92 -16.24 12.59
N ASP A 41 14.01 -15.07 13.22
CA ASP A 41 14.19 -14.92 14.67
C ASP A 41 12.88 -14.63 15.44
N ILE A 42 11.76 -14.34 14.75
CA ILE A 42 10.49 -13.88 15.36
C ILE A 42 9.34 -14.77 14.90
N VAL A 43 9.38 -16.06 15.23
CA VAL A 43 8.18 -16.91 15.13
C VAL A 43 7.40 -16.76 16.44
N GLY A 44 6.57 -15.73 16.53
CA GLY A 44 5.71 -15.50 17.69
C GLY A 44 4.95 -14.18 17.70
N GLY A 45 3.78 -14.15 17.03
CA GLY A 45 2.77 -13.11 17.19
C GLY A 45 2.82 -11.99 16.13
N ARG A 46 1.95 -12.10 15.10
CA ARG A 46 1.66 -11.13 14.02
C ARG A 46 2.88 -10.54 13.31
N SER A 47 3.05 -10.93 12.05
CA SER A 47 4.09 -10.56 11.08
C SER A 47 4.22 -9.04 10.79
N ALA A 48 4.52 -8.23 11.79
CA ALA A 48 4.54 -6.76 11.72
C ALA A 48 5.54 -6.20 10.70
N ALA A 49 6.65 -6.91 10.43
CA ALA A 49 7.64 -6.49 9.44
C ALA A 49 7.09 -6.58 8.00
N TRP A 50 6.27 -7.59 7.69
CA TRP A 50 5.66 -7.78 6.37
C TRP A 50 4.55 -6.76 6.12
N GLU A 51 3.68 -6.53 7.11
CA GLU A 51 2.60 -5.54 7.01
C GLU A 51 3.14 -4.11 6.84
N LYS A 52 4.22 -3.76 7.55
CA LYS A 52 4.83 -2.43 7.48
C LYS A 52 5.40 -2.12 6.10
N GLU A 53 6.00 -3.11 5.45
CA GLU A 53 6.60 -2.91 4.14
C GLU A 53 5.54 -2.87 3.03
N ILE A 54 4.47 -3.67 3.15
CA ILE A 54 3.29 -3.53 2.29
C ILE A 54 2.62 -2.16 2.47
N GLN A 55 2.52 -1.65 3.71
CA GLN A 55 2.01 -0.30 3.94
C GLN A 55 2.88 0.75 3.28
N ARG A 56 4.21 0.66 3.40
CA ARG A 56 5.13 1.55 2.70
C ARG A 56 4.95 1.52 1.18
N ALA A 57 4.82 0.34 0.59
CA ALA A 57 4.57 0.22 -0.84
C ALA A 57 3.22 0.81 -1.29
N ARG A 58 2.24 0.90 -0.39
CA ARG A 58 0.93 1.54 -0.65
C ARG A 58 0.94 3.05 -0.41
N GLU A 59 1.94 3.59 0.28
CA GLU A 59 2.10 5.02 0.59
C GLU A 59 2.93 5.76 -0.48
N VAL A 60 3.52 5.05 -1.44
CA VAL A 60 4.19 5.61 -2.63
C VAL A 60 3.16 5.90 -3.72
#